data_AF-A0A1Y6CLI3-F1
#
_entry.id   AF-A0A1Y6CLI3-F1
#
_cell.length_a   1.000
_cell.length_b   1.000
_cell.length_c   1.000
_cell.angle_alpha   90.00
_cell.angle_beta   90.00
_cell.angle_gamma   90.00
#
_symmetry.space_group_name_H-M   'P 1'
#
loop_
_entity.id
_entity.type
_entity.pdbx_description
1 polymer ?
#
loop_
_entity_poly.entity_id
_entity_poly.type
_entity_poly.pdbx_seq_one_letter_code
_entity_poly.pdbx_strand_id
1 'polypeptide(L)'
;MTTLSVPARSGAAFRRLVWLMPACYLPHIVEEFASGFPHWVVATLGGAMTERGFLVNNAGFMALLLGLTAWASFRPSRLSAFLLLSWASGNLFWNFVFHLSTTALYDSWSPGLATAVLLYYPVSLLVGRVALREGVLRPGSFAAAVAIGAGLMLFVLWAGLLHFRI
;
A
#
# COMPACT_ATOMS: atom_id res chain seq x y z
N MET A 1 -29.98 22.06 30.12
CA MET A 1 -28.71 22.22 29.39
C MET A 1 -28.46 20.92 28.63
N THR A 2 -28.96 20.84 27.39
CA THR A 2 -29.00 19.61 26.59
C THR A 2 -27.64 19.43 25.94
N THR A 3 -26.89 18.40 26.32
CA THR A 3 -25.65 18.02 25.66
C THR A 3 -25.98 17.57 24.24
N LEU A 4 -25.67 18.42 23.25
CA LEU A 4 -25.68 18.01 21.84
C LEU A 4 -24.66 16.89 21.70
N SER A 5 -25.13 15.65 21.56
CA SER A 5 -24.27 14.52 21.22
C SER A 5 -23.70 14.78 19.84
N VAL A 6 -22.40 15.03 19.76
CA VAL A 6 -21.68 15.05 18.48
C VAL A 6 -21.96 13.69 17.83
N PRO A 7 -22.58 13.64 16.63
CA PRO A 7 -22.85 12.37 15.97
C PRO A 7 -21.54 11.60 15.87
N ALA A 8 -21.55 10.33 16.30
CA ALA A 8 -20.42 9.45 16.11
C ALA A 8 -20.04 9.51 14.63
N ARG A 9 -18.83 9.99 14.33
CA ARG A 9 -18.35 10.09 12.95
C ARG A 9 -18.36 8.67 12.38
N SER A 10 -19.33 8.38 11.52
CA SER A 10 -19.52 7.03 11.02
C SER A 10 -18.34 6.69 10.13
N GLY A 11 -17.67 5.54 10.34
CA GLY A 11 -16.59 5.07 9.46
C GLY A 11 -17.07 4.60 8.08
N ALA A 12 -18.18 5.15 7.57
CA ALA A 12 -18.89 4.65 6.40
C ALA A 12 -18.16 4.98 5.11
N ALA A 13 -17.57 6.17 4.97
CA ALA A 13 -16.78 6.50 3.79
C ALA A 13 -15.49 5.68 3.79
N PHE A 14 -14.83 5.54 4.94
CA PHE A 14 -13.64 4.70 5.06
C PHE A 14 -13.89 3.27 4.53
N ARG A 15 -14.94 2.60 5.01
CA ARG A 15 -15.27 1.22 4.59
C ARG A 15 -15.51 1.08 3.08
N ARG A 16 -16.02 2.10 2.42
CA ARG A 16 -16.22 2.09 0.95
C ARG A 16 -14.91 2.38 0.23
N LEU A 17 -14.16 3.39 0.67
CA LEU A 17 -12.96 3.86 0.00
C LEU A 17 -11.77 2.90 0.11
N VAL A 18 -11.70 2.07 1.14
CA VAL A 18 -10.62 1.06 1.26
C VAL A 18 -10.60 0.08 0.09
N TRP A 19 -11.72 -0.14 -0.62
CA TRP A 19 -11.77 -0.96 -1.82
C TRP A 19 -11.01 -0.37 -3.02
N LEU A 20 -10.71 0.95 -2.99
CA LEU A 20 -9.82 1.55 -3.98
C LEU A 20 -8.39 0.99 -3.86
N MET A 21 -7.96 0.52 -2.68
CA MET A 21 -6.61 0.00 -2.48
C MET A 21 -6.33 -1.22 -3.37
N PRO A 22 -7.08 -2.35 -3.28
CA PRO A 22 -6.86 -3.47 -4.20
C PRO A 22 -7.18 -3.12 -5.67
N ALA A 23 -8.16 -2.23 -5.91
CA ALA A 23 -8.50 -1.79 -7.26
C ALA A 23 -7.34 -1.02 -7.94
N CYS A 24 -6.54 -0.29 -7.18
CA CYS A 24 -5.32 0.38 -7.67
C CYS A 24 -4.11 -0.56 -7.71
N TYR A 25 -4.03 -1.52 -6.79
CA TYR A 25 -2.93 -2.49 -6.74
C TYR A 25 -2.87 -3.35 -8.01
N LEU A 26 -4.02 -3.74 -8.55
CA LEU A 26 -4.07 -4.58 -9.76
C LEU A 26 -3.47 -3.91 -11.01
N PRO A 27 -3.87 -2.68 -11.43
CA PRO A 27 -3.23 -1.97 -12.54
C PRO A 27 -1.72 -1.78 -12.37
N HIS A 28 -1.25 -1.62 -11.14
CA HIS A 28 0.18 -1.45 -10.87
C HIS A 28 0.96 -2.73 -11.13
N ILE A 29 0.47 -3.90 -10.69
CA ILE A 29 1.08 -5.20 -11.04
C ILE A 29 1.16 -5.35 -12.57
N VAL A 30 0.11 -4.94 -13.28
CA VAL A 30 0.07 -5.00 -14.75
C VAL A 30 1.11 -4.07 -15.37
N GLU A 31 1.21 -2.82 -14.90
CA GLU A 31 2.24 -1.88 -15.36
C GLU A 31 3.63 -2.43 -15.10
N GLU A 32 3.95 -2.81 -13.86
CA GLU A 32 5.25 -3.34 -13.46
C GLU A 32 5.64 -4.53 -14.33
N PHE A 33 4.73 -5.49 -14.53
CA PHE A 33 5.02 -6.66 -15.36
C PHE A 33 5.22 -6.29 -16.82
N ALA A 34 4.31 -5.50 -17.41
CA ALA A 34 4.35 -5.14 -18.83
C ALA A 34 5.52 -4.23 -19.19
N SER A 35 6.02 -3.43 -18.22
CA SER A 35 7.18 -2.56 -18.39
C SER A 35 8.50 -3.17 -17.86
N GLY A 36 8.48 -4.45 -17.46
CA GLY A 36 9.70 -5.21 -17.19
C GLY A 36 10.33 -4.99 -15.81
N PHE A 37 9.52 -4.70 -14.78
CA PHE A 37 10.00 -4.50 -13.41
C PHE A 37 10.95 -5.60 -12.90
N PRO A 38 10.68 -6.92 -13.10
CA PRO A 38 11.62 -7.95 -12.64
C PRO A 38 13.02 -7.80 -13.26
N HIS A 39 13.08 -7.52 -14.57
CA HIS A 39 14.35 -7.29 -15.28
C HIS A 39 15.02 -6.00 -14.83
N TRP A 40 14.25 -4.93 -14.64
CA TRP A 40 14.75 -3.66 -14.13
C TRP A 40 15.37 -3.79 -12.74
N VAL A 41 14.79 -4.59 -11.84
CA VAL A 41 15.34 -4.86 -10.51
C VAL A 41 16.70 -5.56 -10.60
N VAL A 42 16.84 -6.55 -11.49
CA VAL A 42 18.12 -7.23 -11.70
C VAL A 42 19.16 -6.27 -12.28
N ALA A 43 18.79 -5.53 -13.33
CA ALA A 43 19.72 -4.67 -14.07
C ALA A 43 20.14 -3.40 -13.30
N THR A 44 19.22 -2.82 -12.52
CA THR A 44 19.42 -1.52 -11.87
C THR A 44 19.74 -1.64 -10.38
N LEU A 45 19.05 -2.54 -9.68
CA LEU A 45 19.22 -2.71 -8.23
C LEU A 45 20.17 -3.85 -7.86
N GLY A 46 20.66 -4.61 -8.85
CA GLY A 46 21.48 -5.81 -8.60
C GLY A 46 20.73 -6.92 -7.87
N GLY A 47 19.39 -6.90 -7.93
CA GLY A 47 18.53 -7.89 -7.28
C GLY A 47 18.50 -9.24 -8.01
N ALA A 48 17.70 -10.18 -7.50
CA ALA A 48 17.61 -11.55 -8.02
C ALA A 48 16.17 -11.97 -8.37
N MET A 49 15.37 -11.04 -8.89
CA MET A 49 13.94 -11.27 -9.12
C MET A 49 13.68 -12.05 -10.42
N THR A 50 12.90 -13.13 -10.30
CA THR A 50 12.33 -13.84 -11.46
C THR A 50 10.91 -13.33 -11.75
N GLU A 51 10.46 -13.43 -13.01
CA GLU A 51 9.07 -13.10 -13.37
C GLU A 51 8.05 -13.95 -12.59
N ARG A 52 8.34 -15.24 -12.39
CA ARG A 52 7.50 -16.14 -11.59
C ARG A 52 7.44 -15.69 -10.12
N GLY A 53 8.59 -15.36 -9.53
CA GLY A 53 8.68 -14.85 -8.17
C GLY A 53 7.91 -13.55 -8.00
N PHE A 54 8.02 -12.63 -8.96
CA PHE A 54 7.23 -11.40 -9.01
C PHE A 54 5.73 -11.68 -8.98
N LEU A 55 5.23 -12.57 -9.85
CA LEU A 55 3.80 -12.89 -9.92
C LEU A 55 3.30 -13.60 -8.66
N VAL A 56 4.06 -14.54 -8.10
CA VAL A 56 3.71 -15.26 -6.87
C VAL A 56 3.64 -14.30 -5.68
N ASN A 57 4.64 -13.43 -5.53
CA ASN A 57 4.67 -12.45 -4.46
C ASN A 57 3.50 -11.47 -4.57
N ASN A 58 3.26 -10.91 -5.76
CA ASN A 58 2.15 -9.98 -5.97
C ASN A 58 0.77 -10.64 -5.80
N ALA A 59 0.61 -11.92 -6.18
CA ALA A 59 -0.62 -12.67 -5.89
C ALA A 59 -0.85 -12.83 -4.38
N GLY A 60 0.21 -13.13 -3.61
CA GLY A 60 0.16 -13.20 -2.15
C GLY A 60 -0.18 -11.85 -1.51
N PHE A 61 0.46 -10.77 -1.98
CA PHE A 61 0.19 -9.41 -1.52
C PHE A 61 -1.24 -8.96 -1.83
N MET A 62 -1.75 -9.29 -3.03
CA MET A 62 -3.13 -9.02 -3.42
C MET A 62 -4.12 -9.79 -2.54
N ALA A 63 -3.88 -11.07 -2.28
CA ALA A 63 -4.73 -11.89 -1.42
C ALA A 63 -4.79 -11.33 0.01
N LEU A 64 -3.65 -10.93 0.57
CA LEU A 64 -3.58 -10.31 1.89
C LEU A 64 -4.28 -8.94 1.91
N LEU A 65 -4.06 -8.10 0.90
CA LEU A 65 -4.71 -6.80 0.78
C LEU A 65 -6.24 -6.94 0.69
N LEU A 66 -6.74 -7.86 -0.15
CA LEU A 66 -8.16 -8.16 -0.26
C LEU A 66 -8.74 -8.67 1.07
N GLY A 67 -8.03 -9.59 1.75
CA GLY A 67 -8.45 -10.13 3.05
C GLY A 67 -8.57 -9.04 4.12
N LEU A 68 -7.56 -8.18 4.26
CA LEU A 68 -7.57 -7.06 5.20
C LEU A 68 -8.63 -6.01 4.83
N THR A 69 -8.81 -5.73 3.54
CA THR A 69 -9.84 -4.81 3.03
C THR A 69 -11.23 -5.32 3.36
N ALA A 70 -11.51 -6.59 3.05
CA ALA A 70 -12.77 -7.24 3.38
C ALA A 70 -13.01 -7.25 4.89
N TRP A 71 -11.99 -7.54 5.71
CA TRP A 71 -12.12 -7.52 7.16
C TRP A 71 -12.48 -6.12 7.68
N ALA A 72 -11.73 -5.09 7.30
CA ALA A 72 -11.98 -3.72 7.73
C ALA A 72 -13.31 -3.16 7.22
N SER A 73 -13.77 -3.61 6.04
CA SER A 73 -15.04 -3.21 5.44
C SER A 73 -16.24 -3.91 6.11
N PHE A 74 -16.18 -5.23 6.32
CA PHE A 74 -17.34 -6.01 6.77
C PHE A 74 -17.39 -6.23 8.29
N ARG A 75 -16.26 -6.20 9.01
CA ARG A 75 -16.22 -6.31 10.47
C ARG A 75 -15.37 -5.17 11.06
N PRO A 76 -15.86 -3.92 10.96
CA PRO A 76 -15.07 -2.73 11.27
C PRO A 76 -14.70 -2.68 12.76
N SER A 77 -13.40 -2.58 13.01
CA SER A 77 -12.81 -2.35 14.33
C SER A 77 -11.53 -1.53 14.18
N ARG A 78 -11.08 -0.90 15.28
CA ARG A 78 -9.79 -0.19 15.29
C ARG A 78 -8.63 -1.11 14.88
N LEU A 79 -8.66 -2.38 15.31
CA LEU A 79 -7.65 -3.37 14.95
C LEU A 79 -7.66 -3.66 13.45
N SER A 80 -8.83 -3.97 12.87
CA SER A 80 -8.93 -4.24 11.43
C SER A 80 -8.46 -3.06 10.57
N ALA A 81 -8.81 -1.83 10.95
CA ALA A 81 -8.36 -0.63 10.26
C ALA A 81 -6.86 -0.38 10.45
N PHE A 82 -6.34 -0.61 11.65
CA PHE A 82 -4.91 -0.49 11.94
C PHE A 82 -4.08 -1.46 11.12
N LEU A 83 -4.46 -2.74 11.07
CA LEU A 83 -3.74 -3.76 10.30
C LEU A 83 -3.84 -3.51 8.79
N LEU A 84 -5.02 -3.16 8.29
CA LEU A 84 -5.18 -2.76 6.89
C LEU A 84 -4.29 -1.56 6.55
N LEU A 85 -4.33 -0.48 7.34
CA LEU A 85 -3.55 0.72 7.05
C LEU A 85 -2.05 0.51 7.24
N SER A 86 -1.64 -0.40 8.13
CA SER A 86 -0.24 -0.81 8.26
C SER A 86 0.25 -1.50 6.98
N TRP A 87 -0.53 -2.47 6.48
CA TRP A 87 -0.22 -3.17 5.25
C TRP A 87 -0.28 -2.25 4.02
N ALA A 88 -1.39 -1.54 3.84
CA ALA A 88 -1.64 -0.69 2.68
C ALA A 88 -0.69 0.51 2.61
N SER A 89 -0.24 1.05 3.74
CA SER A 89 0.78 2.12 3.71
C SER A 89 2.11 1.60 3.19
N GLY A 90 2.52 0.37 3.52
CA GLY A 90 3.69 -0.26 2.90
C GLY A 90 3.46 -0.56 1.42
N ASN A 91 2.39 -1.29 1.12
CA ASN A 91 2.11 -1.83 -0.20
C ASN A 91 1.77 -0.77 -1.27
N LEU A 92 1.22 0.38 -0.86
CA LEU A 92 0.87 1.49 -1.76
C LEU A 92 1.72 2.74 -1.51
N PHE A 93 1.64 3.36 -0.32
CA PHE A 93 2.25 4.68 -0.09
C PHE A 93 3.78 4.64 -0.12
N TRP A 94 4.40 3.75 0.66
CA TRP A 94 5.86 3.60 0.67
C TRP A 94 6.37 2.97 -0.63
N ASN A 95 5.55 2.16 -1.30
CA ASN A 95 5.84 1.68 -2.63
C ASN A 95 5.92 2.85 -3.66
N PHE A 96 4.99 3.80 -3.59
CA PHE A 96 5.10 5.04 -4.36
C PHE A 96 6.40 5.80 -4.06
N VAL A 97 6.74 5.97 -2.78
CA VAL A 97 8.00 6.61 -2.39
C VAL A 97 9.20 5.87 -2.98
N PHE A 98 9.18 4.54 -3.02
CA PHE A 98 10.23 3.73 -3.62
C PHE A 98 10.37 3.98 -5.13
N HIS A 99 9.30 3.90 -5.93
CA HIS A 99 9.41 4.14 -7.37
C HIS A 99 9.86 5.57 -7.68
N LEU A 100 9.33 6.56 -6.95
CA LEU A 100 9.72 7.95 -7.12
C LEU A 100 11.20 8.16 -6.76
N SER A 101 11.63 7.61 -5.63
CA SER A 101 13.01 7.75 -5.16
C SER A 101 13.99 7.02 -6.05
N THR A 102 13.70 5.79 -6.48
CA THR A 102 14.59 5.05 -7.37
C THR A 102 14.68 5.67 -8.75
N THR A 103 13.58 6.26 -9.25
CA THR A 103 13.63 7.02 -10.50
C THR A 103 14.58 8.21 -10.40
N ALA A 104 14.53 8.96 -9.30
CA ALA A 104 15.45 10.06 -9.06
C ALA A 104 16.90 9.61 -8.81
N LEU A 105 17.09 8.51 -8.07
CA LEU A 105 18.43 8.01 -7.69
C LEU A 105 19.19 7.37 -8.84
N TYR A 106 18.50 6.67 -9.74
CA TYR A 106 19.11 5.97 -10.88
C TYR A 106 18.97 6.72 -12.21
N ASP A 107 18.36 7.92 -12.18
CA ASP A 107 18.06 8.73 -13.37
C ASP A 107 17.42 7.89 -14.50
N SER A 108 16.52 6.99 -14.11
CA SER A 108 15.91 6.00 -14.99
C SER A 108 14.48 5.74 -14.55
N TRP A 109 13.57 5.63 -15.52
CA TRP A 109 12.19 5.26 -15.24
C TRP A 109 12.12 3.93 -14.45
N SER A 110 11.50 3.95 -13.28
CA SER A 110 11.17 2.74 -12.54
C SER A 110 9.82 2.19 -13.03
N PRO A 111 9.77 0.96 -13.60
CA PRO A 111 8.52 0.29 -13.96
C PRO A 111 7.55 0.28 -12.77
N GLY A 112 6.31 0.80 -12.94
CA GLY A 112 5.35 0.97 -11.84
C GLY A 112 5.19 2.43 -11.37
N LEU A 113 6.07 3.35 -11.79
CA LEU A 113 6.01 4.76 -11.39
C LEU A 113 4.70 5.44 -11.80
N ALA A 114 4.16 5.15 -12.99
CA ALA A 114 2.97 5.86 -13.48
C ALA A 114 1.76 5.60 -12.58
N THR A 115 1.45 4.33 -12.32
CA THR A 115 0.35 3.94 -11.42
C THR A 115 0.65 4.27 -9.96
N ALA A 116 1.91 4.24 -9.52
CA ALA A 116 2.27 4.69 -8.18
C ALA A 116 1.93 6.18 -7.97
N VAL A 117 2.29 7.04 -8.91
CA VAL A 117 2.01 8.49 -8.84
C VAL A 117 0.52 8.78 -9.05
N LEU A 118 -0.09 8.16 -10.07
CA LEU A 118 -1.46 8.48 -10.48
C LEU A 118 -2.54 7.78 -9.63
N LEU A 119 -2.22 6.66 -8.99
CA LEU A 119 -3.17 5.85 -8.22
C LEU A 119 -2.78 5.73 -6.75
N TYR A 120 -1.60 5.18 -6.44
CA TYR A 120 -1.24 4.88 -5.04
C TYR A 120 -1.16 6.13 -4.18
N TYR A 121 -0.45 7.16 -4.66
CA TYR A 121 -0.30 8.41 -3.92
C TYR A 121 -1.66 9.07 -3.61
N PRO A 122 -2.53 9.38 -4.59
CA PRO A 122 -3.81 10.02 -4.30
C PRO A 122 -4.75 9.14 -3.46
N VAL A 123 -4.81 7.83 -3.71
CA VAL A 123 -5.67 6.93 -2.92
C VAL A 123 -5.18 6.82 -1.48
N SER A 124 -3.86 6.75 -1.26
CA SER A 124 -3.29 6.71 0.09
C SER A 124 -3.60 7.98 0.87
N LEU A 125 -3.46 9.15 0.24
CA LEU A 125 -3.82 10.42 0.86
C LEU A 125 -5.32 10.52 1.15
N LEU A 126 -6.17 10.11 0.20
CA LEU A 126 -7.62 10.14 0.36
C LEU A 126 -8.07 9.24 1.53
N VAL A 127 -7.64 7.97 1.53
CA VAL A 127 -8.03 7.03 2.58
C VAL A 127 -7.43 7.43 3.92
N GLY A 128 -6.18 7.88 3.97
CA GLY A 128 -5.56 8.38 5.19
C GLY A 128 -6.28 9.59 5.77
N ARG A 129 -6.62 10.56 4.92
CA ARG A 129 -7.41 11.74 5.31
C ARG A 129 -8.78 11.34 5.84
N VAL A 130 -9.48 10.41 5.19
CA VAL A 130 -10.79 9.94 5.64
C VAL A 130 -10.69 9.17 6.95
N ALA A 131 -9.68 8.29 7.11
CA ALA A 131 -9.46 7.55 8.34
C ALA A 131 -9.26 8.48 9.56
N LEU A 132 -8.50 9.56 9.39
CA LEU A 132 -8.30 10.58 10.41
C LEU A 132 -9.55 11.45 10.64
N ARG A 133 -10.20 11.90 9.56
CA ARG A 133 -11.41 12.75 9.65
C ARG A 133 -12.58 12.01 10.30
N GLU A 134 -12.79 10.73 9.99
CA GLU A 134 -13.84 9.91 10.59
C GLU A 134 -13.44 9.35 11.97
N GLY A 135 -12.19 9.56 12.41
CA GLY A 135 -11.71 9.04 13.70
C GLY A 135 -11.61 7.51 13.75
N VAL A 136 -11.46 6.87 12.58
CA VAL A 136 -11.26 5.41 12.46
C VAL A 136 -10.01 5.00 13.23
N LEU A 137 -8.93 5.77 13.08
CA LEU A 137 -7.74 5.70 13.91
C LEU A 137 -7.47 7.05 14.56
N ARG A 138 -6.88 7.02 15.76
CA ARG A 138 -6.27 8.22 16.37
C ARG A 138 -4.99 8.56 15.59
N PRO A 139 -4.58 9.85 15.54
CA PRO A 139 -3.36 10.26 14.83
C PRO A 139 -2.12 9.45 15.19
N GLY A 140 -1.91 9.14 16.47
CA GLY A 140 -0.78 8.30 16.90
C GLY A 140 -0.84 6.86 16.35
N SER A 141 -2.01 6.23 16.35
CA SER A 141 -2.19 4.89 15.76
C SER A 141 -2.05 4.91 14.23
N PHE A 142 -2.49 5.98 13.58
CA PHE A 142 -2.30 6.17 12.16
C PHE A 142 -0.81 6.34 11.80
N ALA A 143 -0.09 7.18 12.56
CA ALA A 143 1.36 7.35 12.39
C ALA A 143 2.12 6.04 12.62
N ALA A 144 1.75 5.28 13.66
CA ALA A 144 2.31 3.95 13.90
C ALA A 144 2.03 2.98 12.75
N ALA A 145 0.82 2.98 12.18
CA ALA A 145 0.49 2.16 11.01
C ALA A 145 1.37 2.53 9.81
N VAL A 146 1.54 3.83 9.52
CA VAL A 146 2.44 4.30 8.45
C VAL A 146 3.89 3.90 8.70
N ALA A 147 4.37 3.99 9.94
CA ALA A 147 5.73 3.58 10.30
C ALA A 147 5.93 2.05 10.16
N ILE A 148 4.95 1.24 10.55
CA ILE A 148 4.97 -0.21 10.31
C ILE A 148 5.00 -0.48 8.80
N GLY A 149 4.20 0.24 8.02
CA GLY A 149 4.24 0.16 6.56
C GLY A 149 5.61 0.45 5.97
N ALA A 150 6.33 1.42 6.53
CA ALA A 150 7.71 1.72 6.12
C ALA A 150 8.62 0.52 6.38
N GLY A 151 8.51 -0.08 7.57
CA GLY A 151 9.24 -1.30 7.93
C GLY A 151 8.90 -2.49 7.03
N LEU A 152 7.62 -2.68 6.69
CA LEU A 152 7.19 -3.72 5.74
C LEU A 152 7.77 -3.47 4.34
N MET A 153 7.80 -2.23 3.88
CA MET A 153 8.40 -1.89 2.59
C MET A 153 9.91 -2.19 2.60
N LEU A 154 10.63 -1.74 3.63
CA LEU A 154 12.05 -2.06 3.79
C LEU A 154 12.29 -3.57 3.83
N PHE A 155 11.41 -4.33 4.48
CA PHE A 155 11.47 -5.78 4.46
C PHE A 155 11.27 -6.33 3.05
N VAL A 156 10.28 -5.86 2.28
CA VAL A 156 10.09 -6.28 0.88
C VAL A 156 11.31 -5.95 0.02
N LEU A 157 11.92 -4.77 0.19
CA LEU A 157 13.14 -4.41 -0.53
C LEU A 157 14.30 -5.35 -0.15
N TRP A 158 14.51 -5.58 1.14
CA TRP A 158 15.59 -6.44 1.61
C TRP A 158 15.36 -7.91 1.23
N ALA A 159 14.24 -8.49 1.64
CA ALA A 159 13.94 -9.90 1.43
C ALA A 159 13.54 -10.18 -0.02
N GLY A 160 12.55 -9.46 -0.55
CA GLY A 160 11.91 -9.77 -1.81
C GLY A 160 12.71 -9.38 -3.05
N LEU A 161 13.45 -8.27 -3.02
CA LEU A 161 14.24 -7.83 -4.18
C LEU A 161 15.67 -8.34 -4.16
N LEU A 162 16.30 -8.38 -2.97
CA LEU A 162 17.75 -8.57 -2.85
C LEU A 162 18.17 -9.98 -2.39
N HIS A 163 17.37 -10.68 -1.58
CA HIS A 163 17.82 -11.90 -0.90
C HIS A 163 17.07 -13.19 -1.27
N PHE A 164 15.78 -13.13 -1.62
CA PHE A 164 15.02 -14.33 -1.97
C PHE A 164 14.97 -14.60 -3.47
N ARG A 165 15.38 -15.81 -3.86
CA ARG A 165 15.18 -16.39 -5.19
C ARG A 165 13.96 -17.31 -5.11
N ILE A 166 12.77 -16.83 -5.47
CA ILE A 166 11.56 -17.65 -5.60
C ILE A 166 11.17 -17.74 -7.08
#